data_AF-A0A354GWR5-F1
#
_entry.id   AF-A0A354GWR5-F1
#
_cell.length_a   1.000
_cell.length_b   1.000
_cell.length_c   1.000
_cell.angle_alpha   90.00
_cell.angle_beta   90.00
_cell.angle_gamma   90.00
#
_symmetry.space_group_name_H-M   'P 1'
#
loop_
_entity.id
_entity.type
_entity.pdbx_description
1 polymer ?
#
loop_
_entity_poly.entity_id
_entity_poly.type
_entity_poly.pdbx_seq_one_letter_code
_entity_poly.pdbx_strand_id
1 'polypeptide(L)'
;PFSHRLSVHDELIESLIEPRRVLPSMRLGQLIANMTTVARGAVSGAVWEAEDDELVGAIRWHLQQLASRVAAEDAESAAAPDRGGITASRNSTSH
;
A
#
# COMPACT_ATOMS: atom_id res chain seq x y z
N PRO A 1 13.97 6.60 -31.97
CA PRO A 1 13.09 6.41 -30.80
C PRO A 1 12.48 4.99 -30.79
N PHE A 2 13.14 4.05 -30.14
CA PHE A 2 12.60 2.70 -29.99
C PHE A 2 11.65 2.68 -28.80
N SER A 3 10.35 2.72 -29.06
CA SER A 3 9.37 2.23 -28.10
C SER A 3 9.56 0.71 -28.03
N HIS A 4 10.48 0.23 -27.19
CA HIS A 4 10.51 -1.18 -26.83
C HIS A 4 9.20 -1.48 -26.11
N ARG A 5 8.33 -2.24 -26.78
CA ARG A 5 7.32 -3.01 -26.07
C ARG A 5 8.11 -3.96 -25.16
N LEU A 6 8.15 -3.64 -23.87
CA LEU A 6 8.73 -4.52 -22.86
C LEU A 6 8.04 -5.87 -22.97
N SER A 7 8.79 -6.96 -22.81
CA SER A 7 8.15 -8.24 -22.57
C SER A 7 7.41 -8.18 -21.24
N VAL A 8 6.37 -9.01 -21.04
CA VAL A 8 5.64 -9.07 -19.77
C VAL A 8 6.59 -9.37 -18.60
N HIS A 9 7.64 -10.15 -18.87
CA HIS A 9 8.70 -10.42 -17.92
C HIS A 9 9.45 -9.14 -17.51
N ASP A 10 9.89 -8.34 -18.48
CA ASP A 10 10.58 -7.07 -18.18
C ASP A 10 9.66 -6.09 -17.44
N GLU A 11 8.37 -6.06 -17.83
CA GLU A 11 7.34 -5.26 -17.16
C GLU A 11 7.14 -5.68 -15.70
N LEU A 12 7.18 -6.98 -15.39
CA LEU A 12 7.13 -7.48 -14.02
C LEU A 12 8.35 -7.00 -13.22
N ILE A 13 9.56 -7.14 -13.76
CA ILE A 13 10.79 -6.72 -13.08
C ILE A 13 10.78 -5.21 -12.82
N GLU A 14 10.37 -4.40 -13.78
CA GLU A 14 10.22 -2.95 -13.60
C GLU A 14 9.14 -2.61 -12.57
N SER A 15 8.01 -3.31 -12.60
CA SER A 15 6.89 -3.08 -11.68
C SER A 15 7.26 -3.36 -10.22
N LEU A 16 8.25 -4.21 -9.95
CA LEU A 16 8.74 -4.49 -8.59
C LEU A 16 9.55 -3.34 -7.97
N ILE A 17 10.03 -2.39 -8.76
CA ILE A 17 10.85 -1.26 -8.27
C ILE A 17 10.03 -0.36 -7.34
N GLU A 18 8.80 -0.03 -7.73
CA GLU A 18 7.98 0.95 -7.00
C GLU A 18 7.50 0.42 -5.64
N PRO A 19 6.96 -0.82 -5.52
CA PRO A 19 6.64 -1.40 -4.22
C PRO A 19 7.85 -1.48 -3.28
N ARG A 20 9.06 -1.70 -3.81
CA ARG A 20 10.29 -1.71 -3.00
C ARG A 20 10.68 -0.34 -2.47
N ARG A 21 10.28 0.74 -3.13
CA ARG A 21 10.45 2.12 -2.65
C ARG A 21 9.43 2.47 -1.58
N VAL A 22 8.17 2.08 -1.78
CA VAL A 22 7.07 2.38 -0.86
C VAL A 22 7.13 1.52 0.42
N LEU A 23 7.57 0.26 0.31
CA LEU A 23 7.65 -0.70 1.41
C LEU A 23 9.09 -1.21 1.61
N PRO A 24 10.06 -0.35 1.98
CA PRO A 24 11.47 -0.73 2.04
C PRO A 24 11.76 -1.81 3.08
N SER A 25 10.94 -1.90 4.13
CA SER A 25 11.03 -2.90 5.21
C SER A 25 10.57 -4.30 4.79
N MET A 26 9.76 -4.43 3.73
CA MET A 26 9.24 -5.71 3.28
C MET A 26 10.27 -6.43 2.41
N ARG A 27 10.68 -7.65 2.80
CA ARG A 27 11.65 -8.46 2.03
C ARG A 27 11.08 -8.80 0.65
N LEU A 28 11.92 -8.84 -0.39
CA LEU A 28 11.49 -9.11 -1.77
C LEU A 28 10.69 -10.42 -1.91
N GLY A 29 11.17 -11.52 -1.33
CA GLY A 29 10.44 -12.80 -1.38
C GLY A 29 9.06 -12.73 -0.71
N GLN A 30 8.90 -11.91 0.32
CA GLN A 30 7.61 -11.69 0.98
C GLN A 30 6.68 -10.84 0.12
N LEU A 31 7.22 -9.82 -0.56
CA LEU A 31 6.46 -9.04 -1.55
C LEU A 31 5.90 -9.96 -2.64
N ILE A 32 6.75 -10.81 -3.23
CA ILE A 32 6.32 -11.75 -4.29
C ILE A 32 5.21 -12.68 -3.77
N ALA A 33 5.40 -13.31 -2.61
CA ALA A 33 4.37 -14.17 -2.01
C ALA A 33 3.04 -13.44 -1.76
N ASN A 34 3.10 -12.18 -1.34
CA ASN A 34 1.91 -11.35 -1.17
C ASN A 34 1.23 -11.05 -2.52
N MET A 35 1.99 -10.74 -3.57
CA MET A 35 1.43 -10.46 -4.90
C MET A 35 0.79 -11.71 -5.51
N THR A 36 1.40 -12.88 -5.34
CA THR A 36 0.78 -14.16 -5.68
C THR A 36 -0.54 -14.35 -4.93
N THR A 37 -0.56 -14.07 -3.62
CA THR A 37 -1.77 -14.20 -2.80
C THR A 37 -2.87 -13.25 -3.26
N VAL A 38 -2.52 -12.03 -3.69
CA VAL A 38 -3.46 -11.06 -4.27
C VAL A 38 -3.99 -11.54 -5.62
N ALA A 39 -3.13 -12.08 -6.49
CA ALA A 39 -3.51 -12.52 -7.83
C ALA A 39 -4.42 -13.76 -7.81
N ARG A 40 -4.05 -14.78 -7.01
CA ARG A 40 -4.66 -16.12 -7.08
C ARG A 40 -5.27 -16.60 -5.77
N GLY A 41 -5.13 -15.85 -4.68
CA GLY A 41 -5.55 -16.25 -3.35
C GLY A 41 -4.48 -17.07 -2.61
N ALA A 42 -4.74 -17.36 -1.33
CA ALA A 42 -3.85 -18.12 -0.46
C ALA A 42 -3.97 -19.64 -0.68
N VAL A 43 -3.72 -20.08 -1.93
CA VAL A 43 -3.80 -21.48 -2.34
C VAL A 43 -2.43 -22.12 -2.37
N SER A 44 -2.34 -23.38 -1.96
CA SER A 44 -1.09 -24.14 -2.04
C SER A 44 -0.60 -24.20 -3.48
N GLY A 45 0.67 -23.87 -3.70
CA GLY A 45 1.30 -23.88 -5.02
C GLY A 45 1.07 -22.62 -5.86
N ALA A 46 0.24 -21.68 -5.42
CA ALA A 46 -0.06 -20.47 -6.19
C ALA A 46 1.21 -19.70 -6.63
N VAL A 47 2.26 -19.73 -5.82
CA VAL A 47 3.54 -19.04 -6.12
C VAL A 47 4.29 -19.65 -7.29
N TRP A 48 4.09 -20.93 -7.57
CA TRP A 48 4.73 -21.65 -8.67
C TRP A 48 3.94 -21.53 -9.97
N GLU A 49 2.63 -21.31 -9.86
CA GLU A 49 1.70 -21.30 -10.99
C GLU A 49 1.36 -19.89 -11.46
N ALA A 50 1.70 -18.85 -10.69
CA ALA A 50 1.39 -17.47 -11.03
C ALA A 50 2.16 -17.02 -12.26
N GLU A 51 1.43 -16.47 -13.23
CA GLU A 51 1.99 -15.91 -14.46
C GLU A 51 2.47 -14.47 -14.25
N ASP A 52 3.41 -14.03 -15.08
CA ASP A 52 4.02 -12.70 -14.96
C ASP A 52 2.99 -11.56 -15.08
N ASP A 53 1.98 -11.70 -15.94
CA ASP A 53 0.93 -10.69 -16.15
C ASP A 53 -0.04 -10.58 -14.95
N GLU A 54 -0.36 -11.71 -14.31
CA GLU A 54 -1.16 -11.73 -13.08
C GLU A 54 -0.42 -11.02 -11.94
N LEU A 55 0.90 -11.24 -11.84
CA LEU A 55 1.74 -10.56 -10.86
C LEU A 55 1.82 -9.05 -11.14
N VAL A 56 1.95 -8.63 -12.40
CA VAL A 56 1.88 -7.22 -12.79
C VAL A 56 0.54 -6.60 -12.38
N GLY A 57 -0.58 -7.30 -12.62
CA GLY A 57 -1.91 -6.87 -12.21
C GLY A 57 -2.03 -6.71 -10.69
N ALA A 58 -1.54 -7.69 -9.93
CA ALA A 58 -1.54 -7.66 -8.47
C ALA A 58 -0.69 -6.52 -7.91
N ILE A 59 0.50 -6.26 -8.48
CA ILE A 59 1.37 -5.15 -8.07
C ILE A 59 0.67 -3.80 -8.28
N ARG A 60 0.05 -3.59 -9.45
CA ARG A 60 -0.67 -2.36 -9.76
C ARG A 60 -1.82 -2.14 -8.79
N TRP A 61 -2.62 -3.17 -8.55
CA TRP A 61 -3.71 -3.11 -7.59
C TRP A 61 -3.18 -2.81 -6.17
N HIS A 62 -2.08 -3.46 -5.76
CA HIS A 62 -1.49 -3.24 -4.44
C HIS A 62 -1.02 -1.80 -4.24
N LEU A 63 -0.36 -1.21 -5.24
CA LEU A 63 0.07 0.19 -5.21
C LEU A 63 -1.11 1.17 -5.13
N GLN A 64 -2.20 0.90 -5.86
CA GLN A 64 -3.42 1.70 -5.78
C GLN A 64 -4.04 1.65 -4.39
N GLN A 65 -4.04 0.48 -3.76
CA GLN A 65 -4.54 0.31 -2.39
C GLN A 65 -3.68 1.04 -1.36
N LEU A 66 -2.35 1.02 -1.51
CA LEU A 66 -1.44 1.77 -0.66
C LEU A 66 -1.65 3.29 -0.80
N ALA A 67 -1.74 3.79 -2.04
CA ALA A 67 -2.01 5.20 -2.30
C ALA A 67 -3.35 5.64 -1.70
N SER A 68 -4.39 4.80 -1.80
CA SER A 68 -5.71 5.08 -1.24
C SER A 68 -5.68 5.14 0.30
N ARG A 69 -4.87 4.29 0.96
CA ARG A 69 -4.70 4.31 2.41
C ARG A 69 -4.00 5.58 2.89
N VAL A 70 -2.91 5.97 2.23
CA VAL A 70 -2.19 7.21 2.56
C VAL A 70 -3.11 8.41 2.42
N ALA A 71 -3.89 8.48 1.33
CA ALA A 71 -4.86 9.56 1.14
C ALA A 71 -5.96 9.60 2.22
N ALA A 72 -6.40 8.43 2.72
CA ALA A 72 -7.37 8.35 3.81
C ALA A 72 -6.78 8.77 5.16
N GLU A 73 -5.54 8.37 5.46
CA GLU A 73 -4.80 8.76 6.67
C GLU A 73 -4.53 10.28 6.70
N ASP A 74 -4.17 10.87 5.56
CA ASP A 74 -3.99 12.32 5.41
C ASP A 74 -5.32 13.09 5.62
N ALA A 75 -6.43 12.55 5.12
CA ALA A 75 -7.75 13.15 5.29
C ALA A 75 -8.26 13.08 6.75
N GLU A 76 -8.04 11.96 7.45
CA GLU A 76 -8.35 11.79 8.87
C GLU A 76 -7.50 12.75 9.73
N SER A 77 -6.21 12.87 9.42
CA SER A 77 -5.28 13.80 10.08
C SER A 77 -5.67 15.27 9.87
N ALA A 78 -6.13 15.63 8.67
CA ALA A 78 -6.64 16.97 8.35
C ALA A 78 -8.05 17.25 8.92
N ALA A 79 -8.85 16.21 9.15
CA ALA A 79 -10.21 16.33 9.66
C ALA A 79 -10.28 16.41 11.19
N ALA A 80 -9.17 16.27 11.93
CA ALA A 80 -9.13 16.47 13.38
C ALA A 80 -9.34 17.96 13.73
N PRO A 81 -10.53 18.36 14.19
CA PRO A 81 -10.77 19.74 14.58
C PRO A 81 -10.29 19.93 16.01
N ASP A 82 -9.65 21.08 16.23
CA ASP A 82 -9.55 21.81 17.50
C ASP A 82 -10.51 21.28 18.58
N ARG A 83 -10.04 20.37 19.44
CA ARG A 83 -10.65 20.15 20.74
C ARG A 83 -10.24 21.33 21.60
N GLY A 84 -10.99 22.42 21.38
CA GLY A 84 -10.89 23.68 22.08
C GLY A 84 -10.88 23.51 23.59
N GLY A 85 -10.20 24.45 24.22
CA GLY A 85 -9.93 24.49 25.64
C GLY A 85 -11.17 24.35 26.50
N ILE A 86 -11.12 23.41 27.44
CA ILE A 86 -11.83 23.56 28.70
C ILE A 86 -10.89 24.30 29.66
N THR A 87 -11.13 25.61 29.76
CA THR A 87 -10.61 26.43 30.84
C THR A 87 -11.04 25.81 32.16
N ALA A 88 -10.05 25.55 33.02
CA ALA A 88 -10.28 25.14 34.40
C ALA A 88 -10.97 26.29 35.14
N SER A 89 -12.31 26.28 35.14
CA SER A 89 -13.10 27.12 36.05
C SER A 89 -13.02 26.49 37.44
N ARG A 90 -12.05 26.95 38.24
CA ARG A 90 -11.94 26.61 39.66
C ARG A 90 -12.99 27.42 40.43
N ASN A 91 -14.00 26.72 40.90
CA ASN A 91 -15.10 27.23 41.74
C ASN A 91 -14.58 28.09 42.91
N SER A 92 -15.07 29.34 43.00
CA SER A 92 -15.22 30.05 44.27
C SER A 92 -16.61 29.75 44.79
N THR A 93 -16.71 29.01 45.89
CA THR A 93 -17.91 28.97 46.73
C THR A 93 -17.50 29.35 48.14
N SER A 94 -17.87 30.56 48.52
CA SER A 94 -17.90 31.05 49.90
C SER A 94 -18.82 30.18 50.75
N HIS A 95 -18.40 29.88 51.98
CA HIS A 95 -19.26 29.77 53.15
C HIS A 95 -18.46 30.02 54.42
#